data_AF-A0A6V7IZK7-F1
#
_entry.id   AF-A0A6V7IZK7-F1
#
_cell.length_a   1.000
_cell.length_b   1.000
_cell.length_c   1.000
_cell.angle_alpha   90.00
_cell.angle_beta   90.00
_cell.angle_gamma   90.00
#
_symmetry.space_group_name_H-M   'P 1'
#
loop_
_entity.id
_entity.type
_entity.pdbx_description
1 polymer ?
#
loop_
_entity_poly.entity_id
_entity_poly.type
_entity_poly.pdbx_seq_one_letter_code
_entity_poly.pdbx_strand_id
1 'polypeptide(L)' 'ALIKFLAEAHRGVHGFVIDENGNPVERASVKVKGRDISFLTTKYGEFWRILLPGIYKLE' A
#
# COMPACT_ATOMS: atom_id res chain seq x y z
N ALA A 1 25.40 2.90 5.01
CA ALA A 1 24.16 2.81 5.79
C ALA A 1 22.97 3.46 5.07
N LEU A 2 23.08 4.73 4.64
CA LEU A 2 21.98 5.47 4.03
C LEU A 2 21.38 4.85 2.77
N ILE A 3 22.20 4.32 1.85
CA ILE A 3 21.69 3.67 0.63
C ILE A 3 20.87 2.41 0.96
N LYS A 4 21.32 1.61 1.93
CA LYS A 4 20.56 0.44 2.39
C LYS A 4 19.25 0.86 3.04
N PHE A 5 19.26 1.93 3.84
CA PHE A 5 18.05 2.48 4.44
C PHE A 5 17.07 2.99 3.38
N LEU A 6 17.56 3.66 2.33
CA LEU A 6 16.73 4.11 1.21
C LEU A 6 16.10 2.93 0.46
N ALA A 7 16.83 1.83 0.27
CA ALA A 7 16.32 0.64 -0.39
C ALA A 7 15.13 0.00 0.35
N GLU A 8 15.03 0.16 1.66
CA GLU A 8 13.87 -0.32 2.45
C GLU A 8 12.56 0.38 2.08
N ALA A 9 12.58 1.52 1.36
CA ALA A 9 11.38 2.17 0.87
C ALA A 9 10.63 1.33 -0.20
N HIS A 10 11.34 0.43 -0.89
CA HIS A 10 10.77 -0.42 -1.94
C HIS A 10 10.30 -1.80 -1.44
N ARG A 11 10.42 -2.12 -0.15
CA ARG A 11 9.96 -3.40 0.39
C ARG A 11 8.45 -3.42 0.64
N GLY A 12 7.91 -4.62 0.81
CA GLY A 12 6.51 -4.83 1.15
C GLY A 12 5.65 -4.90 -0.10
N VAL A 13 4.56 -4.15 -0.11
CA VAL A 13 3.58 -4.16 -1.20
C VAL A 13 3.23 -2.75 -1.64
N HIS A 14 2.95 -2.60 -2.92
CA HIS A 14 2.43 -1.37 -3.51
C HIS A 14 1.49 -1.72 -4.66
N GLY A 15 0.66 -0.77 -5.06
CA GLY A 15 -0.30 -1.00 -6.13
C GLY A 15 -1.25 0.16 -6.30
N PHE A 16 -2.33 -0.10 -7.04
CA PHE A 16 -3.39 0.85 -7.35
C PHE A 16 -4.73 0.26 -6.93
N VAL A 17 -5.61 1.11 -6.41
CA VAL A 17 -7.04 0.80 -6.28
C VAL A 17 -7.76 1.47 -7.43
N ILE A 18 -8.43 0.66 -8.25
CA ILE A 18 -9.19 1.09 -9.42
C ILE A 18 -10.64 0.62 -9.30
N ASP A 19 -11.57 1.39 -9.86
CA ASP A 19 -12.96 0.98 -9.98
C ASP A 19 -13.18 0.03 -11.17
N GLU A 20 -14.41 -0.42 -11.36
CA GLU A 20 -14.80 -1.32 -12.46
C GLU A 20 -14.62 -0.71 -13.86
N ASN A 21 -14.55 0.62 -13.96
CA ASN A 21 -14.34 1.35 -15.20
C ASN A 21 -12.84 1.62 -15.46
N GLY A 22 -11.96 1.20 -14.55
CA GLY A 22 -10.51 1.43 -14.63
C GLY A 22 -10.07 2.81 -14.13
N ASN A 23 -10.94 3.58 -13.47
CA ASN A 23 -10.57 4.86 -12.88
C ASN A 23 -9.87 4.67 -11.53
N PRO A 24 -8.85 5.48 -11.21
CA PRO A 24 -8.23 5.44 -9.89
C PRO A 24 -9.20 5.90 -8.81
N VAL A 25 -9.22 5.19 -7.69
CA VAL A 25 -10.04 5.55 -6.52
C VAL A 25 -9.19 6.35 -5.54
N GLU A 26 -9.43 7.65 -5.48
CA GLU A 26 -8.81 8.53 -4.48
C GLU A 26 -9.36 8.23 -3.07
N ARG A 27 -8.47 8.24 -2.07
CA ARG A 27 -8.82 8.07 -0.64
C ARG A 27 -9.55 6.76 -0.32
N ALA A 28 -9.35 5.72 -1.12
CA ALA A 28 -9.75 4.37 -0.74
C ALA A 28 -9.01 3.95 0.54
N SER A 29 -9.74 3.46 1.54
CA SER A 29 -9.14 2.96 2.77
C SER A 29 -8.67 1.53 2.58
N VAL A 30 -7.37 1.31 2.66
CA VAL A 30 -6.75 -0.02 2.60
C VAL A 30 -6.18 -0.36 3.98
N LYS A 31 -6.37 -1.60 4.41
CA LYS A 31 -5.95 -2.10 5.72
C LYS A 31 -5.31 -3.47 5.57
N VAL A 32 -4.31 -3.74 6.42
CA VAL A 32 -3.82 -5.11 6.60
C VAL A 32 -4.71 -5.78 7.64
N LYS A 33 -5.37 -6.87 7.26
CA LYS A 33 -6.25 -7.61 8.18
C LYS A 33 -5.53 -7.95 9.47
N GLY A 34 -6.15 -7.62 10.61
CA GLY A 34 -5.57 -7.81 11.94
C GLY A 34 -4.62 -6.70 12.43
N ARG A 35 -4.50 -5.57 11.70
CA ARG A 35 -3.79 -4.36 12.17
C ARG A 35 -4.74 -3.19 12.22
N ASP A 36 -4.83 -2.46 13.31
CA ASP A 36 -5.85 -1.40 13.48
C ASP A 36 -5.65 -0.16 12.60
N ILE A 37 -4.46 0.01 12.03
CA ILE A 37 -4.10 1.17 11.23
C ILE A 37 -4.41 0.90 9.76
N SER A 38 -5.39 1.62 9.22
CA SER A 38 -5.60 1.75 7.77
C SER A 38 -4.76 2.89 7.19
N PHE A 39 -4.69 2.93 5.87
CA PHE A 39 -4.06 3.99 5.09
C PHE A 39 -4.91 4.30 3.86
N LEU A 40 -4.73 5.49 3.30
CA LEU A 40 -5.52 5.98 2.18
C LEU A 40 -4.68 5.99 0.90
N THR A 41 -5.33 5.70 -0.23
CA THR A 41 -4.73 5.88 -1.55
C THR A 41 -4.55 7.36 -1.91
N THR A 42 -3.61 7.63 -2.82
CA THR A 42 -3.42 8.97 -3.41
C THR A 42 -4.55 9.33 -4.38
N LYS A 43 -4.52 10.55 -4.93
CA LYS A 43 -5.40 10.96 -6.05
C LYS A 43 -5.31 10.08 -7.30
N TYR A 44 -4.24 9.30 -7.44
CA TYR A 44 -4.05 8.35 -8.55
C TYR A 44 -4.36 6.91 -8.15
N GLY A 45 -4.99 6.69 -6.99
CA GLY A 45 -5.31 5.36 -6.49
C GLY A 45 -4.10 4.59 -5.95
N GLU A 46 -2.92 5.20 -5.91
CA GLU A 46 -1.68 4.53 -5.51
C GLU A 46 -1.64 4.29 -4.01
N PHE A 47 -1.01 3.19 -3.61
CA PHE A 47 -0.62 2.95 -2.23
C PHE A 47 0.74 2.25 -2.15
N TRP A 48 1.41 2.46 -1.01
CA TRP A 48 2.62 1.74 -0.63
C TRP A 48 2.52 1.35 0.84
N ARG A 49 2.83 0.10 1.14
CA ARG A 49 2.94 -0.39 2.51
C ARG A 49 4.20 -1.21 2.69
N ILE A 50 5.11 -0.63 3.46
CA ILE A 50 6.33 -1.26 3.92
C ILE A 50 5.98 -2.41 4.87
N LEU A 51 6.35 -3.64 4.49
CA LEU A 51 6.09 -4.87 5.25
C LEU A 51 7.34 -5.75 5.27
N LEU A 52 7.47 -6.56 6.31
CA LEU A 52 8.45 -7.64 6.36
C LEU A 52 7.98 -8.80 5.47
N PRO A 53 8.89 -9.71 5.08
CA PRO A 53 8.49 -10.93 4.38
C PRO A 53 7.45 -11.73 5.17
N GLY A 54 6.36 -12.12 4.51
CA GLY A 54 5.26 -12.84 5.14
C GLY A 54 4.01 -12.86 4.29
N ILE A 55 2.99 -13.58 4.76
CA ILE A 55 1.68 -13.65 4.11
C ILE A 55 0.74 -12.69 4.83
N TYR A 56 0.15 -11.77 4.05
CA TYR A 56 -0.79 -10.77 4.53
C TYR A 56 -2.06 -10.80 3.70
N LYS A 57 -3.17 -10.43 4.33
CA LYS A 57 -4.42 -10.15 3.62
C LYS A 57 -4.68 -8.65 3.69
N LEU A 58 -4.89 -8.04 2.52
CA LEU A 58 -5.34 -6.65 2.41
C LEU A 58 -6.86 -6.64 2.25
N GLU A 59 -7.50 -5.62 2.84
CA GLU A 59 -8.93 -5.32 2.72
C GLU A 59 -9.16 -3.82 2.57
#